data_AF-A0A2I0T5D5-F1
#
_entry.id   AF-A0A2I0T5D5-F1
#
_cell.length_a   1.000
_cell.length_b   1.000
_cell.length_c   1.000
_cell.angle_alpha   90.00
_cell.angle_beta   90.00
_cell.angle_gamma   90.00
#
_symmetry.space_group_name_H-M   'P 1'
#
loop_
_entity.id
_entity.type
_entity.pdbx_description
1 polymer ?
#
loop_
_entity_poly.entity_id
_entity_poly.type
_entity_poly.pdbx_seq_one_letter_code
_entity_poly.pdbx_strand_id
1 'polypeptide(L)'
;MFNGGMATTSTEIELPDVEPAAFLALLKFLYSDEVQIGPETVMTTLYTAKKYAVPALEAHCVEFLKKNLRADNAFMLLTQARLFDEPQLASLCLENIDKNTSDAINAEGFTDIDLGLGWV
;
A
#
# COMPACT_ATOMS: atom_id res chain seq x y z
N MET A 1 7.26 10.52 -19.24
CA MET A 1 5.98 10.26 -19.93
C MET A 1 5.63 11.39 -20.88
N PHE A 2 5.40 12.62 -20.39
CA PHE A 2 4.88 13.70 -21.24
C PHE A 2 5.94 14.69 -21.77
N ASN A 3 7.13 14.72 -21.17
CA ASN A 3 8.23 15.61 -21.56
C ASN A 3 9.56 14.84 -21.52
N GLY A 4 10.50 15.19 -22.40
CA GLY A 4 11.83 14.58 -22.52
C GLY A 4 12.08 13.82 -23.83
N GLY A 5 13.29 13.30 -24.03
CA GLY A 5 13.72 12.65 -25.28
C GLY A 5 13.01 11.32 -25.60
N MET A 6 12.23 10.78 -24.66
CA MET A 6 11.35 9.61 -24.82
C MET A 6 9.89 9.97 -24.51
N ALA A 7 9.49 11.24 -24.70
CA ALA A 7 8.10 11.64 -24.55
C ALA A 7 7.23 10.94 -25.60
N THR A 8 6.07 10.45 -25.17
CA THR A 8 5.06 9.92 -26.09
C THR A 8 4.34 11.08 -26.80
N THR A 9 4.09 10.90 -28.11
CA THR A 9 3.28 11.82 -28.92
C THR A 9 1.80 11.41 -29.00
N SER A 10 1.44 10.28 -28.37
CA SER A 10 0.06 9.79 -28.35
C SER A 10 -0.79 10.60 -27.38
N THR A 11 -2.05 10.84 -27.77
CA THR A 11 -3.04 11.56 -26.94
C THR A 11 -3.66 10.68 -25.86
N GLU A 12 -3.49 9.36 -25.95
CA GLU A 12 -4.01 8.38 -25.02
C GLU A 12 -2.87 7.64 -24.32
N ILE A 13 -3.07 7.31 -23.06
CA ILE A 13 -2.13 6.56 -22.23
C ILE A 13 -2.92 5.48 -21.51
N GLU A 14 -2.61 4.23 -21.85
CA GLU A 14 -3.23 3.06 -21.24
C GLU A 14 -2.52 2.69 -19.93
N LEU A 15 -3.32 2.36 -18.92
CA LEU A 15 -2.87 1.99 -17.57
C LEU A 15 -3.42 0.60 -17.20
N PRO A 16 -2.87 -0.49 -17.77
CA PRO A 16 -3.47 -1.82 -17.65
C PRO A 16 -3.40 -2.41 -16.24
N ASP A 17 -2.47 -1.94 -15.42
CA ASP A 17 -2.14 -2.46 -14.10
C ASP A 17 -2.56 -1.52 -12.96
N VAL A 18 -3.46 -0.57 -13.23
CA VAL A 18 -4.00 0.36 -12.22
C VAL A 18 -5.52 0.26 -12.19
N GLU A 19 -6.07 0.04 -11.01
CA GLU A 19 -7.52 0.04 -10.82
C GLU A 19 -8.12 1.45 -11.00
N PRO A 20 -9.30 1.57 -11.65
CA PRO A 20 -9.94 2.88 -11.85
C PRO A 20 -10.19 3.65 -10.56
N ALA A 21 -10.56 2.95 -9.48
CA ALA A 21 -10.82 3.58 -8.18
C ALA A 21 -9.56 4.19 -7.56
N ALA A 22 -8.43 3.47 -7.63
CA ALA A 22 -7.14 3.94 -7.12
C ALA A 22 -6.61 5.14 -7.92
N PHE A 23 -6.74 5.09 -9.25
CA PHE A 23 -6.35 6.21 -10.11
C PHE A 23 -7.23 7.44 -9.90
N LEU A 24 -8.54 7.25 -9.70
CA LEU A 24 -9.45 8.34 -9.40
C LEU A 24 -9.13 8.98 -8.03
N ALA A 25 -8.75 8.18 -7.03
CA ALA A 25 -8.28 8.71 -5.74
C ALA A 25 -6.99 9.54 -5.90
N LEU A 26 -6.03 9.06 -6.71
CA LEU A 26 -4.81 9.80 -7.06
C LEU A 26 -5.14 11.14 -7.72
N LEU A 27 -6.01 11.15 -8.74
CA LEU A 27 -6.40 12.37 -9.45
C LEU A 27 -7.08 13.35 -8.50
N LYS A 28 -8.04 12.90 -7.68
CA LYS A 28 -8.67 13.77 -6.69
C LYS A 28 -7.64 14.41 -5.78
N PHE A 29 -6.71 13.63 -5.25
CA PHE A 29 -5.63 14.15 -4.41
C PHE A 29 -4.80 15.20 -5.15
N LEU A 30 -4.36 14.93 -6.39
CA LEU A 30 -3.55 15.88 -7.16
C LEU A 30 -4.26 17.20 -7.47
N TYR A 31 -5.58 17.19 -7.63
CA TYR A 31 -6.36 18.37 -8.01
C TYR A 31 -7.03 19.10 -6.84
N SER A 32 -7.17 18.46 -5.67
CA SER A 32 -7.90 19.03 -4.52
C SER A 32 -7.17 18.95 -3.19
N ASP A 33 -6.05 18.23 -3.12
CA ASP A 33 -5.34 17.89 -1.88
C ASP A 33 -6.19 17.09 -0.87
N GLU A 34 -7.39 16.63 -1.28
CA GLU A 34 -8.26 15.80 -0.46
C GLU A 34 -7.89 14.32 -0.56
N VAL A 35 -7.81 13.67 0.59
CA VAL A 35 -7.50 12.24 0.70
C VAL A 35 -8.81 11.46 0.86
N GLN A 36 -9.16 10.66 -0.15
CA GLN A 36 -10.28 9.72 -0.09
C GLN A 36 -9.77 8.28 -0.19
N ILE A 37 -9.47 7.68 0.97
CA ILE A 37 -8.99 6.29 1.08
C ILE A 37 -9.83 5.51 2.08
N GLY A 38 -10.16 4.27 1.71
CA GLY A 38 -10.85 3.31 2.58
C GLY A 38 -10.02 2.05 2.79
N PRO A 39 -10.41 1.15 3.71
CA PRO A 39 -9.67 -0.07 4.02
C PRO A 39 -9.55 -1.02 2.82
N GLU A 40 -10.52 -1.02 1.91
CA GLU A 40 -10.50 -1.85 0.69
C GLU A 40 -9.63 -1.26 -0.42
N THR A 41 -9.50 0.08 -0.50
CA THR A 41 -8.82 0.77 -1.60
C THR A 41 -7.43 1.27 -1.23
N VAL A 42 -7.08 1.33 0.06
CA VAL A 42 -5.82 1.94 0.52
C VAL A 42 -4.58 1.25 -0.07
N MET A 43 -4.61 -0.07 -0.30
CA MET A 43 -3.47 -0.80 -0.86
C MET A 43 -3.25 -0.47 -2.35
N THR A 44 -4.33 -0.46 -3.13
CA THR A 44 -4.28 -0.13 -4.55
C THR A 44 -3.97 1.35 -4.75
N THR A 45 -4.46 2.24 -3.87
CA THR A 45 -4.06 3.66 -3.84
C THR A 45 -2.60 3.84 -3.45
N LEU A 46 -2.06 3.12 -2.45
CA LEU A 46 -0.64 3.17 -2.09
C LEU A 46 0.26 2.73 -3.25
N TYR A 47 -0.09 1.63 -3.92
CA TYR A 47 0.61 1.17 -5.12
C TYR A 47 0.63 2.25 -6.20
N THR A 48 -0.53 2.85 -6.47
CA THR A 48 -0.69 3.90 -7.48
C THR A 48 0.12 5.15 -7.12
N ALA A 49 0.10 5.56 -5.85
CA ALA A 49 0.87 6.70 -5.36
C ALA A 49 2.38 6.49 -5.55
N LYS A 50 2.89 5.30 -5.21
CA LYS A 50 4.30 4.91 -5.45
C LYS A 50 4.63 4.89 -6.93
N LYS A 51 3.80 4.24 -7.75
CA LYS A 51 4.00 4.12 -9.19
C LYS A 51 4.12 5.48 -9.89
N TYR A 52 3.33 6.46 -9.47
CA TYR A 52 3.35 7.81 -10.04
C TYR A 52 4.16 8.82 -9.21
N ALA A 53 4.93 8.35 -8.21
CA ALA A 53 5.80 9.15 -7.36
C ALA A 53 5.08 10.36 -6.72
N VAL A 54 3.97 10.09 -6.02
CA VAL A 54 3.19 11.09 -5.26
C VAL A 54 3.39 10.88 -3.76
N PRO A 55 4.52 11.33 -3.18
CA PRO A 55 4.95 10.96 -1.82
C PRO A 55 3.99 11.44 -0.73
N ALA A 56 3.27 12.56 -0.95
CA ALA A 56 2.29 13.05 0.01
C ALA A 56 1.11 12.06 0.16
N LEU A 57 0.61 11.51 -0.95
CA LEU A 57 -0.45 10.50 -0.92
C LEU A 57 0.04 9.17 -0.34
N GLU A 58 1.29 8.78 -0.63
CA GLU A 58 1.92 7.62 -0.01
C GLU A 58 1.92 7.73 1.52
N ALA A 59 2.37 8.88 2.04
CA ALA A 59 2.40 9.13 3.48
C ALA A 59 1.00 9.05 4.12
N HIS A 60 -0.03 9.59 3.46
CA HIS A 60 -1.41 9.46 3.91
C HIS A 60 -1.92 8.02 3.93
N CYS A 61 -1.58 7.22 2.91
CA CYS A 61 -1.94 5.81 2.86
C CYS A 61 -1.25 5.02 3.98
N VAL A 62 0.06 5.21 4.16
CA VAL A 62 0.82 4.55 5.23
C VAL A 62 0.27 4.91 6.60
N GLU A 63 -0.05 6.18 6.84
CA GLU A 63 -0.63 6.63 8.11
C GLU A 63 -2.01 6.02 8.37
N PHE A 64 -2.84 5.87 7.32
CA PHE A 64 -4.12 5.18 7.42
C PHE A 64 -3.94 3.70 7.79
N LEU A 65 -2.97 3.01 7.18
CA LEU A 65 -2.65 1.61 7.47
C LEU A 65 -2.16 1.45 8.92
N LYS A 66 -1.29 2.35 9.40
CA LYS A 66 -0.81 2.36 10.79
C LYS A 66 -1.96 2.51 11.79
N LYS A 67 -2.91 3.41 11.53
CA LYS A 67 -4.07 3.66 12.42
C LYS A 67 -5.08 2.53 12.45
N ASN A 68 -5.15 1.71 11.40
CA ASN A 68 -6.08 0.59 11.28
C ASN A 68 -5.40 -0.79 11.46
N LEU A 69 -4.14 -0.81 11.90
CA LEU A 69 -3.43 -2.04 12.22
C LEU A 69 -4.09 -2.73 13.42
N ARG A 70 -4.41 -4.01 13.24
CA ARG A 70 -5.05 -4.88 14.24
C ARG A 70 -4.41 -6.26 14.18
N ALA A 71 -4.58 -7.06 15.23
CA ALA A 71 -3.94 -8.38 15.31
C ALA A 71 -4.39 -9.35 14.19
N ASP A 72 -5.64 -9.25 13.76
CA ASP A 72 -6.25 -10.06 12.69
C ASP A 72 -5.73 -9.72 11.29
N ASN A 73 -5.37 -8.45 11.03
CA ASN A 73 -4.86 -8.01 9.74
C ASN A 73 -3.34 -7.79 9.69
N ALA A 74 -2.63 -7.96 10.80
CA ALA A 74 -1.21 -7.62 10.93
C ALA A 74 -0.30 -8.41 9.97
N PHE A 75 -0.58 -9.69 9.74
CA PHE A 75 0.23 -10.52 8.83
C PHE A 75 0.06 -10.13 7.36
N MET A 76 -1.18 -9.87 6.94
CA MET A 76 -1.46 -9.37 5.60
C MET A 76 -0.77 -8.01 5.40
N LEU A 77 -0.91 -7.11 6.39
CA LEU A 77 -0.28 -5.79 6.35
C LEU A 77 1.25 -5.87 6.32
N LEU A 78 1.86 -6.81 7.05
CA LEU A 78 3.30 -7.05 7.05
C LEU A 78 3.81 -7.47 5.67
N THR A 79 3.12 -8.43 5.04
CA THR A 79 3.46 -8.91 3.69
C THR A 79 3.43 -7.77 2.69
N GLN A 80 2.39 -6.95 2.78
CA GLN A 80 2.19 -5.79 1.91
C GLN A 80 3.23 -4.70 2.19
N ALA A 81 3.53 -4.42 3.46
CA ALA A 81 4.57 -3.46 3.84
C ALA A 81 5.95 -3.86 3.28
N ARG A 82 6.26 -5.15 3.24
CA ARG A 82 7.48 -5.66 2.58
C ARG A 82 7.42 -5.49 1.07
N LEU A 83 6.29 -5.80 0.44
CA LEU A 83 6.09 -5.64 -1.01
C LEU A 83 6.27 -4.18 -1.46
N PHE A 84 5.80 -3.22 -0.65
CA PHE A 84 5.88 -1.79 -0.93
C PHE A 84 7.17 -1.11 -0.46
N ASP A 85 8.12 -1.89 0.09
CA ASP A 85 9.37 -1.38 0.68
C ASP A 85 9.13 -0.30 1.76
N GLU A 86 8.19 -0.58 2.67
CA GLU A 86 7.80 0.27 3.80
C GLU A 86 8.32 -0.30 5.12
N PRO A 87 9.62 -0.13 5.45
CA PRO A 87 10.24 -0.78 6.61
C PRO A 87 9.65 -0.33 7.95
N GLN A 88 9.20 0.93 8.06
CA GLN A 88 8.56 1.42 9.28
C GLN A 88 7.20 0.76 9.52
N LEU A 89 6.43 0.54 8.46
CA LEU A 89 5.15 -0.14 8.55
C LEU A 89 5.38 -1.62 8.89
N ALA A 90 6.37 -2.27 8.27
CA ALA A 90 6.73 -3.66 8.56
C ALA A 90 7.13 -3.86 10.03
N SER A 91 7.98 -2.98 10.58
CA SER A 91 8.36 -3.02 12.00
C SER A 91 7.17 -2.86 12.94
N LEU A 92 6.23 -1.96 12.62
CA LEU A 92 5.02 -1.78 13.42
C LEU A 92 4.12 -3.02 13.38
N CYS A 93 4.01 -3.67 12.21
CA CYS A 93 3.26 -4.92 12.08
C CYS A 93 3.89 -6.02 12.95
N LEU A 94 5.21 -6.17 12.90
CA LEU A 94 5.95 -7.15 13.70
C LEU A 94 5.77 -6.89 15.21
N GLU A 95 5.88 -5.64 15.65
CA GLU A 95 5.65 -5.30 17.06
C GLU A 95 4.23 -5.66 17.52
N ASN A 96 3.22 -5.44 16.66
CA ASN A 96 1.84 -5.81 16.95
C ASN A 96 1.64 -7.33 16.98
N ILE A 97 2.29 -8.07 16.08
CA ILE A 97 2.28 -9.54 16.06
C ILE A 97 2.93 -10.09 17.34
N ASP A 98 4.10 -9.58 17.72
CA ASP A 98 4.81 -10.02 18.92
C ASP A 98 3.97 -9.79 20.19
N LYS A 99 3.37 -8.60 20.32
CA LYS A 99 2.51 -8.26 21.47
C LYS A 99 1.24 -9.11 21.55
N ASN A 100 0.67 -9.46 20.40
CA ASN A 100 -0.60 -10.21 20.31
C ASN A 100 -0.39 -11.62 19.76
N THR A 101 0.76 -12.25 20.05
CA THR A 101 1.17 -13.53 19.47
C THR A 101 0.06 -14.59 19.56
N SER A 102 -0.62 -14.69 20.71
CA SER A 102 -1.70 -15.65 20.95
C SER A 102 -2.93 -15.47 20.05
N ASP A 103 -3.28 -14.24 19.70
CA ASP A 103 -4.40 -13.94 18.80
C ASP A 103 -3.94 -14.02 17.34
N ALA A 104 -2.71 -13.61 17.06
CA ALA A 104 -2.10 -13.61 15.74
C ALA A 104 -1.99 -15.04 15.18
N ILE A 105 -1.52 -16.02 15.98
CA ILE A 105 -1.43 -17.43 15.55
C ILE A 105 -2.78 -18.06 15.18
N ASN A 106 -3.88 -17.49 15.65
CA ASN A 106 -5.24 -17.94 15.35
C ASN A 106 -5.87 -17.16 14.19
N ALA A 107 -5.21 -16.12 13.69
CA ALA A 107 -5.70 -15.35 12.55
C ALA A 107 -5.51 -16.15 11.25
N GLU A 108 -6.50 -16.08 10.36
CA GLU A 108 -6.48 -16.78 9.06
C GLU A 108 -5.25 -16.40 8.22
N GLY A 109 -4.75 -15.17 8.37
CA GLY A 109 -3.55 -14.68 7.67
C GLY A 109 -2.21 -15.28 8.13
N PHE A 110 -2.19 -16.12 9.17
CA PHE A 110 -0.95 -16.77 9.63
C PHE A 110 -0.43 -17.81 8.62
N THR A 111 -1.31 -18.53 7.94
CA THR A 111 -0.93 -19.59 6.98
C THR A 111 -0.55 -19.06 5.60
N ASP A 112 -0.99 -17.85 5.25
CA ASP A 112 -0.75 -17.20 3.96
C ASP A 112 0.56 -16.37 3.93
N ILE A 113 1.34 -16.40 5.01
CA ILE A 113 2.65 -15.76 5.01
C ILE A 113 3.56 -16.56 4.08
N ASP A 114 3.95 -15.95 2.96
CA ASP A 114 4.92 -16.54 2.03
C ASP A 114 6.25 -16.79 2.76
N LEU A 115 6.53 -18.06 3.03
CA LEU A 115 7.76 -18.54 3.69
C LEU A 115 9.03 -18.30 2.82
N GLY A 116 8.88 -17.78 1.60
CA GLY A 116 9.97 -17.49 0.66
C GLY A 116 10.68 -16.16 0.89
N LEU A 117 10.12 -15.25 1.69
CA LEU A 117 10.75 -13.96 2.03
C LEU A 117 11.56 -14.05 3.33
N GLY A 118 12.67 -14.79 3.26
CA GLY A 118 13.86 -14.65 4.13
C GLY A 118 13.58 -14.47 5.63
N TRP A 119 13.27 -15.57 6.31
CA TRP A 119 13.34 -15.65 7.78
C TRP A 119 14.72 -16.13 8.27
N VAL A 120 15.80 -15.64 7.64
CA VAL A 120 17.20 -15.86 8.05
C VAL A 120 17.98 -14.56 7.93
#